data_AF-A0A225VWN5-F1
#
_entry.id   AF-A0A225VWN5-F1
#
_cell.length_a   1.000
_cell.length_b   1.000
_cell.length_c   1.000
_cell.angle_alpha   90.00
_cell.angle_beta   90.00
_cell.angle_gamma   90.00
#
_symmetry.space_group_name_H-M   'P 1'
#
loop_
_entity.id
_entity.type
_entity.pdbx_description
1 polymer ?
#
loop_
_entity_poly.entity_id
_entity_poly.type
_entity_poly.pdbx_seq_one_letter_code
_entity_poly.pdbx_strand_id
1 'polypeptide(L)'
;MFSCDPPPLVTVTLLFRSKTKFTDLPHVVTAVSLFLDASVELPLHVACQFGSLTLLDRIWNSSDVYTNTNNSKSDDTWSLRRFLRTDPHYKQYQFTQSME
;
A
#
# COMPACT_ATOMS: atom_id res chain seq x y z
N MET A 1 -12.23 5.39 15.48
CA MET A 1 -10.91 5.03 14.91
C MET A 1 -11.18 3.92 13.91
N PHE A 2 -11.50 4.26 12.66
CA PHE A 2 -11.79 3.25 11.64
C PHE A 2 -10.45 2.69 11.18
N SER A 3 -10.24 1.37 11.32
CA SER A 3 -9.09 0.71 10.72
C SER A 3 -9.07 1.03 9.23
N CYS A 4 -8.08 1.82 8.81
CA CYS A 4 -7.89 2.26 7.42
C CYS A 4 -7.12 1.18 6.64
N ASP A 5 -7.48 -0.09 6.85
CA ASP A 5 -6.88 -1.16 6.06
C ASP A 5 -7.48 -1.07 4.65
N PRO A 6 -6.63 -1.03 3.60
CA PRO A 6 -7.13 -0.97 2.24
C PRO A 6 -8.02 -2.19 1.99
N PRO A 7 -9.08 -2.05 1.17
CA PRO A 7 -9.96 -3.18 0.86
C PRO A 7 -9.14 -4.37 0.36
N PRO A 8 -9.54 -5.62 0.60
CA PRO A 8 -8.83 -6.79 0.07
C PRO A 8 -8.68 -6.75 -1.45
N LEU A 9 -7.64 -7.40 -1.97
CA LEU A 9 -7.46 -7.53 -3.41
C LEU A 9 -8.56 -8.41 -3.98
N VAL A 10 -9.22 -7.97 -5.06
CA VAL A 10 -10.33 -8.71 -5.70
C VAL A 10 -9.93 -10.14 -6.04
N THR A 11 -8.70 -10.33 -6.54
CA THR A 11 -8.13 -11.64 -6.87
C THR A 11 -8.07 -12.55 -5.65
N VAL A 12 -7.65 -12.02 -4.49
CA VAL A 12 -7.58 -12.79 -3.24
C VAL A 12 -8.98 -13.11 -2.74
N THR A 13 -9.91 -12.16 -2.80
CA THR A 13 -11.32 -12.42 -2.45
C THR A 13 -11.92 -13.52 -3.32
N LEU A 14 -11.66 -13.52 -4.63
CA LEU A 14 -12.16 -14.54 -5.55
C LEU A 14 -11.55 -15.92 -5.26
N LEU A 15 -10.24 -15.97 -5.01
CA LEU A 15 -9.53 -17.21 -4.68
C LEU A 15 -10.00 -17.82 -3.35
N PHE A 16 -10.34 -17.00 -2.37
CA PHE A 16 -10.83 -17.47 -1.08
C PHE A 16 -12.31 -17.87 -1.11
N ARG A 17 -13.12 -17.26 -1.98
CA ARG A 17 -14.50 -17.72 -2.22
C ARG A 17 -14.58 -19.16 -2.71
N SER A 18 -13.61 -19.62 -3.50
CA SER A 18 -13.57 -21.02 -3.97
C SER A 18 -13.03 -22.01 -2.93
N LYS A 19 -12.48 -21.52 -1.81
CA LYS A 19 -11.96 -22.35 -0.72
C LYS A 19 -12.82 -22.20 0.54
N THR A 20 -13.89 -23.00 0.60
CA THR A 20 -14.87 -23.02 1.70
C THR A 20 -14.27 -23.18 3.10
N LYS A 21 -13.07 -23.74 3.24
CA LYS A 21 -12.35 -23.84 4.53
C LYS A 21 -11.93 -22.48 5.12
N PHE A 22 -11.93 -21.42 4.31
CA PHE A 22 -11.49 -20.09 4.74
C PHE A 22 -12.63 -19.05 4.72
N THR A 23 -13.89 -19.46 4.48
CA THR A 23 -15.03 -18.52 4.45
C THR A 23 -15.25 -17.82 5.78
N ASP A 24 -14.96 -18.51 6.88
CA ASP A 24 -15.13 -17.99 8.24
C ASP A 24 -13.89 -17.26 8.78
N LEU A 25 -12.89 -17.03 7.91
CA LEU A 25 -11.59 -16.44 8.27
C LEU A 25 -11.32 -15.14 7.48
N PRO A 26 -12.13 -14.08 7.66
CA PRO A 26 -11.97 -12.83 6.91
C PRO A 26 -10.61 -12.16 7.14
N HIS A 27 -10.03 -12.30 8.33
CA HIS A 27 -8.70 -11.78 8.65
C HIS A 27 -7.58 -12.42 7.81
N VAL A 28 -7.73 -13.70 7.41
CA VAL A 28 -6.77 -14.38 6.53
C VAL A 28 -6.83 -13.79 5.13
N VAL A 29 -8.02 -13.50 4.61
CA VAL A 29 -8.21 -12.84 3.31
C VAL A 29 -7.53 -11.48 3.30
N THR A 30 -7.69 -10.71 4.38
CA THR A 30 -7.01 -9.40 4.54
C THR A 30 -5.50 -9.57 4.62
N ALA A 31 -4.98 -10.48 5.45
CA ALA A 31 -3.54 -10.70 5.60
C ALA A 31 -2.87 -11.15 4.29
N VAL A 32 -3.49 -12.08 3.57
CA VAL A 32 -2.99 -12.54 2.26
C VAL A 32 -3.08 -11.43 1.22
N SER A 33 -4.14 -10.60 1.26
CA SER A 33 -4.24 -9.42 0.40
C SER A 33 -3.09 -8.46 0.65
N LEU A 34 -2.84 -8.08 1.90
CA LEU A 34 -1.74 -7.17 2.27
C LEU A 34 -0.37 -7.74 1.88
N PHE A 35 -0.17 -9.05 2.04
CA PHE A 35 1.08 -9.71 1.66
C PHE A 35 1.32 -9.72 0.15
N LEU A 36 0.29 -9.96 -0.65
CA LEU A 36 0.38 -10.01 -2.12
C LEU A 36 0.28 -8.64 -2.79
N ASP A 37 0.04 -7.58 -2.02
CA ASP A 37 -0.20 -6.23 -2.55
C ASP A 37 1.10 -5.55 -3.01
N ALA A 38 1.66 -6.04 -4.11
CA ALA A 38 2.84 -5.44 -4.73
C ALA A 38 2.58 -4.01 -5.25
N SER A 39 1.31 -3.58 -5.35
CA SER A 39 0.95 -2.26 -5.86
C SER A 39 1.42 -1.13 -4.95
N VAL A 40 1.65 -1.43 -3.66
CA VAL A 40 2.11 -0.44 -2.67
C VAL A 40 3.56 -0.03 -2.84
N GLU A 41 4.36 -0.82 -3.58
CA GLU A 41 5.74 -0.50 -3.97
C GLU A 41 5.82 0.03 -5.41
N LEU A 42 4.69 0.44 -6.01
CA LEU A 42 4.69 1.11 -7.30
C LEU A 42 5.17 2.57 -7.13
N PRO A 43 6.09 3.08 -7.98
CA PRO A 43 6.44 4.49 -7.98
C PRO A 43 5.20 5.35 -8.23
N LEU A 44 5.07 6.45 -7.48
CA LEU A 44 3.85 7.24 -7.48
C LEU A 44 3.51 7.81 -8.86
N HIS A 45 4.49 8.27 -9.64
CA HIS A 45 4.24 8.75 -11.01
C HIS A 45 3.63 7.67 -11.92
N VAL A 46 4.07 6.42 -11.81
CA VAL A 46 3.49 5.30 -12.56
C VAL A 46 2.08 5.02 -12.08
N ALA A 47 1.85 5.06 -10.76
CA ALA A 47 0.51 4.86 -10.17
C ALA A 47 -0.50 5.91 -10.67
N CYS A 48 -0.07 7.17 -10.80
CA CYS A 48 -0.89 8.27 -11.32
C CYS A 48 -1.40 8.02 -12.75
N GLN A 49 -0.61 7.36 -13.60
CA GLN A 49 -0.99 7.05 -14.99
C GLN A 49 -2.18 6.10 -15.09
N PHE A 50 -2.46 5.30 -14.05
CA PHE A 50 -3.64 4.41 -14.02
C PHE A 50 -4.96 5.17 -13.75
N GLY A 51 -4.91 6.43 -13.32
CA GLY A 51 -6.11 7.21 -13.00
C GLY A 51 -6.97 6.63 -11.87
N SER A 52 -6.40 5.75 -11.05
CA SER A 52 -7.12 5.00 -10.02
C SER A 52 -6.92 5.63 -8.64
N LEU A 53 -7.90 6.40 -8.17
CA LEU A 53 -7.87 6.99 -6.82
C LEU A 53 -7.77 5.92 -5.73
N THR A 54 -8.44 4.78 -5.91
CA THR A 54 -8.39 3.65 -4.98
C THR A 54 -6.98 3.07 -4.85
N LEU A 55 -6.20 3.06 -5.94
CA LEU A 55 -4.79 2.66 -5.92
C LEU A 55 -3.93 3.69 -5.19
N LEU A 56 -4.15 4.98 -5.47
CA LEU A 56 -3.41 6.07 -4.82
C LEU A 56 -3.68 6.11 -3.31
N ASP A 57 -4.92 5.97 -2.88
CA ASP A 57 -5.31 5.88 -1.46
C ASP A 57 -4.65 4.67 -0.79
N ARG A 58 -4.63 3.52 -1.47
CA ARG A 58 -3.98 2.31 -0.96
C ARG A 58 -2.48 2.50 -0.77
N ILE A 59 -1.78 3.07 -1.76
CA ILE A 59 -0.35 3.42 -1.65
C ILE A 59 -0.15 4.40 -0.49
N TRP A 60 -0.95 5.46 -0.42
CA TRP A 60 -0.84 6.47 0.62
C TRP A 60 -1.08 5.93 2.02
N ASN A 61 -2.14 5.15 2.24
CA ASN A 61 -2.47 4.57 3.54
C ASN A 61 -1.43 3.52 3.97
N SER A 62 -0.89 2.73 3.03
CA SER A 62 0.16 1.76 3.34
C SER A 62 1.48 2.41 3.81
N SER A 63 1.69 3.69 3.52
CA SER A 63 2.87 4.45 3.96
C SER A 63 2.71 5.03 5.37
N ASP A 64 1.52 4.98 5.97
CA ASP A 64 1.23 5.63 7.25
C ASP A 64 2.06 5.07 8.42
N VAL A 65 2.43 3.78 8.32
CA VAL A 65 3.31 3.08 9.28
C VAL A 65 4.64 3.82 9.50
N TYR A 66 5.12 4.57 8.49
CA TYR A 66 6.39 5.31 8.55
C TYR A 66 6.26 6.74 9.11
N THR A 67 5.06 7.21 9.44
CA THR A 67 4.86 8.57 9.97
C THR A 67 5.11 8.68 11.46
N ASN A 68 4.84 7.61 12.22
CA ASN A 68 4.82 7.63 13.67
C ASN A 68 6.07 6.99 14.30
N THR A 69 7.05 6.59 13.50
CA THR A 69 8.29 6.00 13.98
C THR A 69 9.26 7.09 14.43
N ASN A 70 9.11 7.53 15.67
CA ASN A 70 10.23 8.07 16.45
C ASN A 70 11.29 6.97 16.58
N ASN A 71 12.30 6.99 15.71
CA ASN A 71 13.64 6.44 15.95
C ASN A 71 13.71 5.01 16.55
N SER A 72 12.99 4.01 16.03
CA SER A 72 13.46 2.64 16.21
C SER A 72 14.50 2.38 15.13
N LYS A 73 15.76 2.29 15.56
CA LYS A 73 17.00 2.12 14.77
C LYS A 73 17.07 0.81 13.96
N SER A 74 15.96 0.10 13.73
CA SER A 74 16.00 -1.29 13.27
C SER A 74 15.67 -1.54 11.80
N ASP A 75 15.13 -0.59 11.04
CA ASP A 75 14.88 -0.80 9.60
C ASP A 75 15.59 0.27 8.78
N ASP A 76 16.83 0.02 8.38
CA ASP A 76 17.49 0.68 7.25
C ASP A 76 16.99 0.13 5.90
N THR A 77 15.80 -0.49 5.89
CA THR A 77 15.23 -1.07 4.67
C THR A 77 14.66 0.05 3.80
N TRP A 78 15.26 0.20 2.62
CA TRP A 78 14.80 1.08 1.56
C TRP A 78 13.42 0.63 1.06
N SER A 79 12.40 1.49 1.16
CA SER A 79 11.07 1.26 0.57
C SER A 79 10.48 2.57 0.04
N LEU A 80 9.77 2.52 -1.09
CA LEU A 80 9.25 3.74 -1.74
C LEU A 80 8.19 4.41 -0.86
N ARG A 81 7.39 3.61 -0.15
CA ARG A 81 6.41 4.07 0.84
C ARG A 81 7.01 4.94 1.93
N ARG A 82 8.21 4.57 2.40
CA ARG A 82 8.91 5.38 3.40
C ARG A 82 9.29 6.73 2.82
N PHE A 83 9.96 6.75 1.66
CA PHE A 83 10.36 8.00 1.02
C PHE A 83 9.18 8.92 0.70
N LEU A 84 7.99 8.37 0.37
CA LEU A 84 6.78 9.17 0.19
C LEU A 84 6.41 10.03 1.41
N ARG A 85 6.68 9.54 2.63
CA ARG A 85 6.38 10.25 3.88
C ARG A 85 7.60 11.01 4.45
N THR A 86 8.81 10.48 4.29
CA THR A 86 10.01 11.00 4.96
C THR A 86 10.89 11.92 4.11
N ASP A 87 10.85 11.81 2.77
CA ASP A 87 11.76 12.51 1.88
C ASP A 87 11.03 13.56 1.01
N PRO A 88 11.25 14.86 1.27
CA PRO A 88 10.65 15.92 0.48
C PRO A 88 11.10 15.95 -0.98
N HIS A 89 12.36 15.62 -1.27
CA HIS A 89 12.92 15.64 -2.62
C HIS A 89 12.32 14.53 -3.48
N TYR A 90 12.19 13.34 -2.91
CA TYR A 90 11.53 12.22 -3.57
C TYR A 90 10.06 12.53 -3.90
N LYS A 91 9.32 13.14 -2.97
CA LYS A 91 7.94 13.57 -3.21
C LYS A 91 7.85 14.58 -4.35
N GLN A 92 8.71 15.60 -4.34
CA GLN A 92 8.73 16.61 -5.40
C GLN A 92 9.06 16.00 -6.76
N TYR A 93 10.04 15.09 -6.81
CA TYR A 93 10.42 14.38 -8.04
C TYR A 93 9.25 13.57 -8.59
N GLN A 94 8.61 12.76 -7.75
CA GLN A 94 7.46 11.96 -8.15
C GLN A 94 6.29 12.83 -8.65
N PHE A 95 6.05 13.97 -8.00
CA PHE A 95 5.04 14.93 -8.44
C PHE A 95 5.35 15.50 -9.83
N THR A 96 6.59 15.99 -10.05
CA THR A 96 7.02 16.50 -11.35
C THR A 96 6.85 15.44 -12.45
N GLN A 97 7.29 14.21 -12.19
CA GLN A 97 7.16 13.09 -13.15
C GLN A 97 5.71 12.67 -13.40
N SER A 98 4.77 13.02 -12.53
CA SER A 98 3.35 12.73 -12.74
C SER A 98 2.66 13.76 -13.64
N MET A 99 3.31 14.91 -13.88
CA MET A 99 2.78 15.98 -14.73
C MET A 99 3.36 15.98 -16.16
N GLU A 100 4.36 15.14 -16.41
CA GLU A 100 4.92 14.87 -17.74
C GLU A 100 4.09 13.82 -18.48
#